data_AF-A0A838S8K7-F1
#
_entry.id   AF-A0A838S8K7-F1
#
_cell.length_a   1.000
_cell.length_b   1.000
_cell.length_c   1.000
_cell.angle_alpha   90.00
_cell.angle_beta   90.00
_cell.angle_gamma   90.00
#
_symmetry.space_group_name_H-M   'P 1'
#
loop_
_entity.id
_entity.type
_entity.pdbx_description
1 polymer ?
#
loop_
_entity_poly.entity_id
_entity_poly.type
_entity_poly.pdbx_seq_one_letter_code
_entity_poly.pdbx_strand_id
1 'polypeptide(L)' 'PYIQVLQGTLTVEFDDGSRQSFEAGRGFLEAVDTWHTARNLGQDPVKFLVVFMGEQGKSNFMR' A
#
# COMPACT_ATOMS: atom_id res chain seq x y z
N PRO A 1 3.84 -2.71 -6.65
CA PRO A 1 4.21 -3.70 -5.61
C PRO A 1 3.02 -4.56 -5.20
N TYR A 2 3.23 -5.76 -4.62
CA TYR A 2 2.14 -6.52 -3.98
C TYR A 2 2.17 -6.32 -2.47
N ILE A 3 1.01 -6.04 -1.87
CA ILE A 3 0.86 -5.82 -0.43
C ILE A 3 -0.11 -6.84 0.12
N GLN A 4 0.24 -7.46 1.24
CA GLN A 4 -0.63 -8.31 2.04
C GLN A 4 -0.78 -7.71 3.44
N VAL A 5 -2.01 -7.40 3.83
CA VAL A 5 -2.29 -6.93 5.20
C VAL A 5 -2.34 -8.13 6.14
N LEU A 6 -1.54 -8.07 7.20
CA LEU A 6 -1.38 -9.14 8.19
C LEU A 6 -2.13 -8.83 9.49
N GLN A 7 -2.24 -7.55 9.85
CA GLN A 7 -2.92 -7.08 11.05
C GLN A 7 -3.43 -5.65 10.84
N GLY A 8 -4.60 -5.34 11.42
CA GLY A 8 -5.19 -4.00 11.36
C GLY A 8 -5.77 -3.66 9.99
N THR A 9 -5.96 -2.35 9.76
CA THR A 9 -6.51 -1.80 8.52
C THR A 9 -5.58 -0.76 7.91
N LEU A 10 -5.06 -1.03 6.72
CA LEU A 10 -4.26 -0.09 5.95
C LEU A 10 -5.17 0.77 5.06
N THR A 11 -5.06 2.10 5.14
CA THR A 11 -5.80 3.02 4.26
C THR A 11 -4.84 3.69 3.29
N VAL A 12 -5.13 3.57 1.99
CA VAL A 12 -4.45 4.30 0.91
C VAL A 12 -5.26 5.54 0.59
N GLU A 13 -4.60 6.71 0.58
CA GLU A 13 -5.18 8.01 0.24
C GLU A 13 -4.51 8.56 -1.02
N PHE A 14 -5.31 9.01 -1.98
CA PHE A 14 -4.89 9.57 -3.26
C PHE A 14 -4.97 11.11 -3.25
N ASP A 15 -4.36 11.76 -4.26
CA ASP A 15 -4.31 13.23 -4.35
C ASP A 15 -5.68 13.90 -4.48
N ASP A 16 -6.67 13.19 -5.02
CA ASP A 16 -8.06 13.67 -5.10
C ASP A 16 -8.82 13.54 -3.76
N GLY A 17 -8.14 13.05 -2.71
CA GLY A 17 -8.71 12.79 -1.39
C GLY A 17 -9.51 11.49 -1.31
N SER A 18 -9.63 10.73 -2.39
CA SER A 18 -10.27 9.41 -2.36
C SER A 18 -9.44 8.44 -1.51
N ARG A 19 -10.12 7.48 -0.89
CA ARG A 19 -9.51 6.52 0.04
C ARG A 19 -9.96 5.11 -0.25
N GLN A 20 -9.04 4.16 -0.08
CA GLN A 20 -9.32 2.73 -0.09
C GLN A 20 -8.72 2.08 1.15
N SER A 21 -9.49 1.23 1.82
CA SER A 21 -9.06 0.54 3.04
C SER A 21 -8.98 -0.96 2.83
N PHE A 22 -7.92 -1.57 3.36
CA PHE A 22 -7.61 -2.98 3.25
C PHE A 22 -7.40 -3.57 4.64
N GLU A 23 -8.22 -4.55 5.01
CA GLU A 23 -8.19 -5.22 6.31
C GLU A 23 -7.26 -6.45 6.30
N ALA A 24 -6.90 -6.92 7.49
CA ALA A 24 -6.12 -8.14 7.66
C ALA A 24 -6.68 -9.32 6.85
N GLY A 25 -5.77 -10.06 6.20
CA GLY A 25 -6.12 -11.15 5.28
C GLY A 25 -6.30 -10.69 3.83
N ARG A 26 -6.44 -9.39 3.55
CA ARG A 26 -6.55 -8.88 2.19
C ARG A 26 -5.19 -8.55 1.57
N GLY A 27 -4.99 -9.02 0.34
CA GLY A 27 -3.88 -8.63 -0.52
C GLY A 27 -4.34 -7.75 -1.69
N PHE A 28 -3.45 -6.88 -2.17
CA PHE A 28 -3.71 -5.99 -3.30
C PHE A 28 -2.42 -5.59 -4.03
N LEU A 29 -2.57 -5.13 -5.26
CA LEU A 29 -1.49 -4.50 -6.02
C LEU A 29 -1.54 -2.99 -5.81
N GLU A 30 -0.39 -2.41 -5.49
CA GLU A 30 -0.22 -0.97 -5.38
C GLU A 30 -0.49 -0.26 -6.71
N ALA A 31 -1.01 0.97 -6.64
CA ALA A 31 -1.15 1.81 -7.81
C ALA A 31 0.24 2.15 -8.39
N VAL A 32 0.36 2.06 -9.72
CA VAL A 32 1.58 2.40 -10.46
C VAL A 32 1.38 3.74 -11.15
N ASP A 33 2.44 4.54 -11.24
CA ASP A 33 2.43 5.89 -11.83
C ASP A 33 1.34 6.83 -11.28
N THR A 34 0.94 6.60 -10.03
CA THR A 34 -0.10 7.37 -9.34
C THR A 34 0.40 7.73 -7.95
N TRP A 35 0.38 9.01 -7.60
CA TRP A 35 0.78 9.45 -6.26
C TRP A 35 -0.27 9.05 -5.22
N HIS A 36 0.19 8.50 -4.10
CA HIS A 36 -0.66 8.07 -3.00
C HIS A 36 0.15 7.92 -1.70
N THR A 37 -0.55 7.90 -0.56
CA THR A 37 0.06 7.66 0.75
C THR A 37 -0.69 6.54 1.48
N ALA A 38 0.06 5.59 2.06
CA ALA A 38 -0.49 4.58 2.96
C ALA A 38 -0.47 5.09 4.41
N ARG A 39 -1.61 5.05 5.09
CA ARG A 39 -1.81 5.56 6.46
C ARG A 39 -2.53 4.54 7.33
N ASN A 40 -2.11 4.46 8.60
CA ASN A 40 -2.92 3.84 9.64
C ASN A 40 -3.84 4.92 10.24
N LEU A 41 -5.14 4.82 9.96
CA LEU A 41 -6.16 5.72 10.51
C LEU A 41 -6.94 5.08 11.68
N GLY A 42 -6.66 3.82 12.00
CA GLY A 42 -7.27 3.10 13.11
C GLY A 42 -6.56 3.34 14.44
N GLN A 43 -7.08 2.73 15.50
CA GLN A 43 -6.46 2.78 16.83
C GLN A 43 -5.43 1.67 17.06
N ASP A 44 -5.55 0.56 16.32
CA ASP A 44 -4.64 -0.58 16.45
C ASP A 44 -3.45 -0.46 15.48
N PRO A 45 -2.28 -1.04 15.83
CA PRO A 45 -1.16 -1.11 14.90
C PRO A 45 -1.49 -1.91 13.65
N VAL A 46 -1.06 -1.38 12.51
CA VAL A 46 -1.12 -2.05 11.20
C VAL A 46 0.19 -2.79 10.93
N LYS A 47 0.10 -4.02 10.43
CA LYS A 47 1.23 -4.81 9.93
C LYS A 47 0.92 -5.31 8.52
N PHE A 48 1.87 -5.20 7.61
CA PHE A 48 1.73 -5.69 6.24
C PHE A 48 3.07 -6.19 5.70
N LEU A 49 3.00 -7.08 4.72
CA LEU A 49 4.13 -7.50 3.90
C LEU A 49 4.06 -6.74 2.58
N VAL A 50 5.20 -6.19 2.13
CA VAL A 50 5.36 -5.64 0.78
C VAL A 50 6.33 -6.50 0.00
N VAL A 51 5.90 -6.93 -1.18
CA VAL A 51 6.75 -7.61 -2.17
C VAL A 51 7.01 -6.64 -3.32
N PHE A 52 8.26 -6.23 -3.44
CA PHE A 52 8.73 -5.44 -4.57
C PHE A 52 9.17 -6.38 -5.68
N MET A 53 8.52 -6.27 -6.83
CA MET A 53 8.92 -6.92 -8.07
C MET A 53 9.66 -5.88 -8.91
N GLY A 54 10.85 -6.21 -9.40
CA GLY A 54 11.67 -5.27 -10.16
C GLY A 54 12.49 -5.93 -11.24
N GLU A 55 13.02 -5.09 -12.13
CA GLU A 55 13.91 -5.45 -13.21
C GLU A 55 15.31 -4.88 -12.94
N GLN A 56 16.35 -5.64 -13.29
CA GLN A 56 17.73 -5.19 -13.13
C GLN A 56 17.96 -3.84 -13.83
N GLY A 57 18.47 -2.86 -13.09
CA GLY A 57 18.76 -1.52 -13.63
C GLY A 57 17.57 -0.56 -13.69
N LYS A 58 16.36 -0.96 -13.27
CA LYS A 58 15.19 -0.07 -13.18
C LYS A 58 14.82 0.21 -11.73
N SER A 59 14.43 1.46 -11.45
CA SER A 59 13.89 1.84 -10.14
C SER A 59 12.48 1.28 -9.97
N ASN A 60 12.20 0.69 -8.81
CA ASN A 60 10.85 0.30 -8.40
C ASN A 60 10.09 1.43 -7.71
N PHE A 61 10.75 2.57 -7.49
CA PHE A 61 10.19 3.71 -6.78
C PHE A 61 10.09 4.90 -7.73
N MET A 62 8.92 5.54 -7.73
CA MET A 62 8.72 6.90 -8.25
C MET A 62 9.37 7.87 -7.25
N ARG A 63 10.05 8.90 -7.75
CA ARG A 63 10.74 9.91 -6.94
C ARG A 63 9.86 11.12 -6.69
#